data_AF-A0AAV1RV31-F1
#
_entry.id   AF-A0AAV1RV31-F1
#
_cell.length_a   1.000
_cell.length_b   1.000
_cell.length_c   1.000
_cell.angle_alpha   90.00
_cell.angle_beta   90.00
_cell.angle_gamma   90.00
#
_symmetry.space_group_name_H-M   'P 1'
#
loop_
_entity.id
_entity.type
_entity.pdbx_description
1 polymer ?
#
loop_
_entity_poly.entity_id
_entity_poly.type
_entity_poly.pdbx_seq_one_letter_code
_entity_poly.pdbx_strand_id
1 'polypeptide(L)'
;MVINANYVVKINPSIDLAHASFLSCGFSTGFGSAWREANVEKGSSVAVIGLGAVGLGAIEGARMQGASKIIGIDKNEKKREKGEPKEASLSRFFPSVIDFFVTKVFGKKL
;
A
#
# COMPACT_ATOMS: atom_id res chain seq x y z
N MET A 1 9.11 -4.37 29.35
CA MET A 1 8.11 -3.41 28.86
C MET A 1 6.77 -3.76 29.51
N VAL A 2 6.06 -2.78 30.05
CA VAL A 2 4.71 -2.96 30.63
C VAL A 2 3.72 -2.25 29.71
N ILE A 3 2.67 -2.94 29.27
CA ILE A 3 1.62 -2.40 28.39
C ILE A 3 0.27 -2.72 29.03
N ASN A 4 -0.69 -1.82 28.89
CA ASN A 4 -2.07 -2.04 29.31
C ASN A 4 -2.74 -3.14 28.44
N ALA A 5 -3.51 -4.02 29.07
CA ALA A 5 -4.16 -5.17 28.42
C ALA A 5 -5.07 -4.79 27.23
N ASN A 6 -5.60 -3.56 27.20
CA ASN A 6 -6.43 -3.06 26.09
C ASN A 6 -5.64 -2.71 24.82
N TYR A 7 -4.31 -2.63 24.90
CA TYR A 7 -3.42 -2.28 23.77
C TYR A 7 -2.58 -3.48 23.29
N VAL A 8 -2.94 -4.70 23.70
CA VAL A 8 -2.31 -5.94 23.22
C VAL A 8 -3.36 -6.80 22.53
N VAL A 9 -2.95 -7.45 21.44
CA VAL A 9 -3.80 -8.37 20.69
C VAL A 9 -3.20 -9.76 20.80
N LYS A 10 -4.00 -10.73 21.26
CA LYS A 10 -3.60 -12.14 21.27
C LYS A 10 -3.55 -12.66 19.83
N ILE A 11 -2.38 -13.08 19.39
CA ILE A 11 -2.14 -13.67 18.07
C ILE A 11 -1.99 -15.18 18.15
N ASN A 12 -2.13 -15.87 17.02
CA ASN A 12 -1.88 -17.30 16.92
C ASN A 12 -0.39 -17.61 17.18
N PRO A 13 -0.03 -18.52 18.11
CA PRO A 13 1.37 -18.83 18.41
C PRO A 13 2.15 -19.47 17.24
N SER A 14 1.47 -19.98 16.21
CA SER A 14 2.11 -20.55 15.02
C SER A 14 2.62 -19.50 14.03
N ILE A 15 2.28 -18.21 14.20
CA ILE A 15 2.80 -17.16 13.33
C ILE A 15 4.25 -16.85 13.69
N ASP A 16 5.09 -16.65 12.68
CA ASP A 16 6.43 -16.13 12.89
C ASP A 16 6.36 -14.69 13.42
N LEU A 17 7.06 -14.45 14.54
CA LEU A 17 7.07 -13.16 15.24
C LEU A 17 7.64 -12.03 14.38
N ALA A 18 8.53 -12.33 13.42
CA ALA A 18 9.03 -11.33 12.48
C ALA A 18 7.90 -10.77 11.60
N HIS A 19 7.04 -11.64 11.07
CA HIS A 19 5.86 -11.23 10.31
C HIS A 19 4.82 -10.52 11.19
N ALA A 20 4.57 -11.02 12.39
CA ALA A 20 3.65 -10.38 13.33
C ALA A 20 4.08 -8.95 13.68
N SER A 21 5.39 -8.72 13.83
CA SER A 21 5.95 -7.39 14.10
C SER A 21 5.74 -6.42 12.93
N PHE A 22 5.77 -6.89 11.67
CA PHE A 22 5.46 -6.04 10.51
C PHE A 22 3.99 -5.64 10.45
N LEU A 23 3.10 -6.52 10.90
CA LEU A 23 1.64 -6.29 10.91
C LEU A 23 1.19 -5.32 12.01
N SER A 24 2.02 -5.01 13.00
CA SER A 24 1.61 -4.19 14.15
C SER A 24 1.47 -2.69 13.85
N CYS A 25 1.98 -2.23 12.71
CA CYS A 25 1.97 -0.81 12.35
C CYS A 25 1.83 -0.61 10.84
N GLY A 26 2.90 -0.22 10.15
CA GLY A 26 2.81 0.37 8.82
C GLY A 26 2.13 -0.50 7.76
N PHE A 27 2.41 -1.80 7.72
CA PHE A 27 1.82 -2.68 6.71
C PHE A 27 0.30 -2.79 6.88
N SER A 28 -0.19 -3.03 8.10
CA SER A 28 -1.63 -3.17 8.36
C SER A 28 -2.38 -1.86 8.16
N THR A 29 -1.75 -0.71 8.46
CA THR A 29 -2.31 0.62 8.14
C THR A 29 -2.56 0.77 6.64
N GLY A 30 -1.57 0.46 5.80
CA GLY A 30 -1.72 0.56 4.35
C GLY A 30 -2.70 -0.47 3.80
N PHE A 31 -2.62 -1.71 4.27
CA PHE A 31 -3.51 -2.80 3.86
C PHE A 31 -4.97 -2.46 4.17
N GLY A 32 -5.25 -2.04 5.41
CA GLY A 32 -6.58 -1.65 5.86
C GLY A 32 -7.12 -0.40 5.17
N SER A 33 -6.27 0.58 4.82
CA SER A 33 -6.73 1.82 4.17
C SER A 33 -7.39 1.55 2.82
N ALA A 34 -6.96 0.51 2.09
CA ALA A 34 -7.52 0.17 0.80
C ALA A 34 -9.03 -0.16 0.86
N TRP A 35 -9.49 -0.86 1.90
CA TRP A 35 -10.91 -1.25 2.00
C TRP A 35 -11.70 -0.49 3.08
N ARG A 36 -11.04 0.06 4.10
CA ARG A 36 -11.74 0.82 5.16
C ARG A 36 -11.96 2.27 4.77
N GLU A 37 -10.93 2.91 4.22
CA GLU A 37 -10.93 4.35 3.97
C GLU A 37 -11.15 4.65 2.48
N ALA A 38 -10.34 4.04 1.61
CA ALA A 38 -10.40 4.25 0.17
C ALA A 38 -11.55 3.48 -0.50
N ASN A 39 -12.16 2.53 0.21
CA ASN A 39 -13.25 1.66 -0.26
C ASN A 39 -13.04 1.20 -1.72
N VAL A 40 -11.86 0.61 -1.98
CA VAL A 40 -11.46 0.16 -3.31
C VAL A 40 -12.48 -0.85 -3.84
N GLU A 41 -13.08 -0.53 -4.98
CA GLU A 41 -14.01 -1.41 -5.66
C GLU A 41 -13.29 -2.27 -6.72
N LYS A 42 -13.88 -3.42 -7.02
CA LYS A 42 -13.39 -4.29 -8.09
C LYS A 42 -13.36 -3.53 -9.43
N GLY A 43 -12.24 -3.59 -10.14
CA GLY A 43 -12.05 -2.90 -11.41
C GLY A 43 -11.54 -1.46 -11.29
N SER A 44 -11.45 -0.90 -10.07
CA SER A 44 -10.94 0.45 -9.84
C SER A 44 -9.44 0.58 -10.14
N SER A 45 -8.98 1.82 -10.36
CA SER A 45 -7.56 2.14 -10.53
C SER A 45 -7.05 2.87 -9.29
N VAL A 46 -5.94 2.40 -8.73
CA VAL A 46 -5.36 2.92 -7.48
C VAL A 46 -3.96 3.46 -7.75
N ALA A 47 -3.63 4.63 -7.19
CA ALA A 47 -2.28 5.17 -7.18
C ALA A 47 -1.73 5.15 -5.74
N VAL A 48 -0.51 4.64 -5.55
CA VAL A 48 0.15 4.53 -4.25
C VAL A 48 1.43 5.35 -4.28
N ILE A 49 1.49 6.37 -3.44
CA ILE A 49 2.65 7.27 -3.33
C ILE A 49 3.52 6.82 -2.15
N GLY A 50 4.72 6.35 -2.46
CA GLY A 50 5.72 5.80 -1.55
C GLY A 50 5.65 4.27 -1.45
N LEU A 51 6.71 3.57 -1.85
CA LEU A 51 6.85 2.11 -1.83
C LEU A 51 7.60 1.63 -0.56
N GLY A 52 7.16 2.11 0.59
CA GLY A 52 7.59 1.64 1.92
C GLY A 52 6.67 0.57 2.49
N ALA A 53 6.81 0.24 3.78
CA ALA A 53 5.95 -0.76 4.43
C ALA A 53 4.44 -0.46 4.30
N VAL A 54 4.05 0.82 4.44
CA VAL A 54 2.66 1.27 4.27
C VAL A 54 2.20 1.14 2.82
N GLY A 55 2.98 1.63 1.86
CA GLY A 55 2.60 1.58 0.46
C GLY A 55 2.48 0.16 -0.08
N LEU A 56 3.40 -0.74 0.31
CA LEU A 56 3.30 -2.15 -0.05
C LEU A 56 2.04 -2.80 0.54
N GLY A 57 1.67 -2.45 1.78
CA GLY A 57 0.39 -2.86 2.37
C GLY A 57 -0.80 -2.36 1.54
N ALA A 58 -0.79 -1.09 1.12
CA ALA A 58 -1.87 -0.51 0.31
C ALA A 58 -2.00 -1.15 -1.07
N ILE A 59 -0.89 -1.49 -1.73
CA ILE A 59 -0.88 -2.24 -2.98
C ILE A 59 -1.55 -3.61 -2.77
N GLU A 60 -1.18 -4.32 -1.71
CA GLU A 60 -1.75 -5.64 -1.43
C GLU A 60 -3.24 -5.57 -1.07
N GLY A 61 -3.65 -4.54 -0.31
CA GLY A 61 -5.04 -4.30 0.03
C GLY A 61 -5.87 -3.99 -1.21
N ALA A 62 -5.37 -3.14 -2.09
CA ALA A 62 -6.02 -2.81 -3.36
C ALA A 62 -6.11 -4.03 -4.30
N ARG A 63 -5.08 -4.87 -4.34
CA ARG A 63 -5.07 -6.13 -5.11
C ARG A 63 -6.13 -7.09 -4.59
N MET A 64 -6.21 -7.27 -3.27
CA MET A 64 -7.19 -8.15 -2.63
C MET A 64 -8.63 -7.69 -2.88
N GLN A 65 -8.87 -6.38 -2.97
CA GLN A 65 -10.17 -5.80 -3.34
C GLN A 65 -10.48 -5.88 -4.85
N GLY A 66 -9.53 -6.34 -5.67
CA GLY A 66 -9.73 -6.56 -7.10
C GLY A 66 -9.56 -5.31 -7.96
N ALA A 67 -8.70 -4.36 -7.55
CA ALA A 67 -8.31 -3.24 -8.40
C ALA A 67 -7.77 -3.75 -9.75
N SER A 68 -8.21 -3.15 -10.86
CA SER A 68 -7.76 -3.53 -12.21
C SER A 68 -6.35 -3.01 -12.51
N LYS A 69 -5.97 -1.90 -11.86
CA LYS A 69 -4.69 -1.22 -12.08
C LYS A 69 -4.20 -0.61 -10.78
N ILE A 70 -2.92 -0.84 -10.46
CA ILE A 70 -2.26 -0.26 -9.30
C ILE A 70 -0.98 0.42 -9.77
N ILE A 71 -0.83 1.71 -9.49
CA ILE A 71 0.31 2.52 -9.93
C ILE A 71 1.15 2.88 -8.71
N GLY A 72 2.32 2.27 -8.57
CA GLY A 72 3.29 2.61 -7.52
C GLY A 72 4.18 3.78 -7.93
N ILE A 73 4.28 4.79 -7.07
CA ILE A 73 5.11 5.99 -7.28
C ILE A 73 6.11 6.09 -6.14
N ASP A 74 7.42 5.99 -6.41
CA ASP A 74 8.47 6.27 -5.43
C ASP A 74 9.65 6.96 -6.14
N LYS A 75 10.37 7.82 -5.41
CA LYS A 75 11.55 8.52 -5.92
C LYS A 75 12.78 7.61 -6.01
N ASN A 76 12.83 6.54 -5.23
CA ASN A 76 13.94 5.61 -5.19
C ASN A 76 13.67 4.42 -6.12
N GLU A 77 14.36 4.39 -7.25
CA GLU A 77 14.21 3.34 -8.26
C GLU A 77 14.46 1.94 -7.72
N LYS A 78 15.33 1.77 -6.71
CA LYS A 78 15.60 0.45 -6.09
C LYS A 78 14.40 -0.13 -5.34
N LYS A 79 13.38 0.68 -5.05
CA LYS A 79 12.14 0.20 -4.40
C LYS A 79 11.12 -0.30 -5.41
N ARG A 80 11.34 -0.08 -6.71
CA ARG A 80 10.43 -0.52 -7.76
C ARG A 80 10.27 -2.05 -7.76
N GLU A 81 11.38 -2.77 -7.67
CA GLU A 81 11.40 -4.25 -7.62
C GLU A 81 10.59 -4.82 -6.44
N LYS A 82 10.47 -4.07 -5.34
CA LYS A 82 9.68 -4.49 -4.16
C LYS A 82 8.19 -4.28 -4.34
N GLY A 83 7.80 -3.29 -5.15
CA GLY A 83 6.41 -2.97 -5.47
C GLY A 83 5.87 -3.73 -6.69
N GLU A 84 6.74 -4.33 -7.49
CA GLU A 84 6.37 -5.21 -8.60
C GLU A 84 5.95 -6.59 -8.06
N PRO A 85 4.68 -7.01 -8.22
CA PRO A 85 4.26 -8.36 -7.89
C PRO A 85 4.90 -9.33 -8.89
N LYS A 86 5.42 -10.46 -8.41
CA LYS A 86 6.11 -11.48 -9.22
C LYS A 86 5.23 -12.14 -10.31
N GLU A 87 3.94 -11.81 -10.39
CA GLU A 87 2.95 -12.46 -11.27
C GLU A 87 1.98 -11.51 -11.98
N ALA A 88 2.15 -10.19 -11.92
CA ALA A 88 1.27 -9.29 -12.68
C ALA A 88 2.02 -8.11 -13.29
N SER A 89 1.79 -7.94 -14.58
CA SER A 89 2.21 -6.85 -15.47
C SER A 89 2.02 -5.45 -14.85
N LEU A 90 3.02 -4.96 -14.12
CA LEU A 90 3.13 -3.54 -13.73
C LEU A 90 4.16 -2.85 -14.61
N SER A 91 3.78 -2.56 -15.86
CA SER A 91 4.60 -1.70 -16.71
C SER A 91 4.18 -0.24 -16.59
N ARG A 92 5.17 0.60 -16.26
CA ARG A 92 5.37 2.02 -16.62
C ARG A 92 5.28 3.04 -15.48
N PHE A 93 6.48 3.40 -15.05
CA PHE A 93 6.84 4.71 -14.51
C PHE A 93 6.59 5.77 -15.61
N PHE A 94 5.57 6.61 -15.43
CA PHE A 94 5.38 7.79 -16.28
C PHE A 94 5.53 9.04 -15.40
N PRO A 95 6.53 9.91 -15.67
CA PRO A 95 6.66 11.22 -15.04
C PRO A 95 5.36 12.07 -15.15
N SER A 96 4.52 11.82 -16.15
CA SER A 96 3.28 12.58 -16.40
C SER A 96 2.12 12.26 -15.43
N VAL A 97 2.15 11.15 -14.69
CA VAL A 97 1.07 10.81 -13.74
C VAL A 97 1.15 11.66 -12.48
N ILE A 98 2.36 12.08 -12.06
CA ILE A 98 2.52 13.03 -10.96
C ILE A 98 1.88 14.37 -11.35
N ASP A 99 2.17 14.88 -12.55
CA ASP A 99 1.54 16.11 -13.07
C ASP A 99 0.02 15.96 -13.22
N PHE A 100 -0.46 14.81 -13.72
CA PHE A 100 -1.90 14.56 -13.88
C PHE A 100 -2.63 14.45 -12.52
N PHE A 101 -2.04 13.76 -11.54
CA PHE A 101 -2.63 13.55 -10.22
C PHE A 101 -2.62 14.84 -9.39
N VAL A 102 -1.52 15.60 -9.43
CA VAL A 102 -1.39 16.90 -8.75
C VAL A 102 -2.35 17.93 -9.34
N THR A 103 -2.47 17.99 -10.67
CA THR A 103 -3.36 18.95 -11.34
C THR A 103 -4.84 18.62 -11.15
N LYS A 104 -5.23 17.32 -11.13
CA LYS A 104 -6.64 16.92 -11.15
C LYS A 104 -7.23 16.59 -9.76
N VAL A 105 -6.42 16.14 -8.80
CA VAL A 105 -6.89 15.80 -7.43
C VAL A 105 -6.64 16.94 -6.44
N PHE A 106 -5.51 17.64 -6.55
CA PHE A 106 -5.14 18.71 -5.61
C PHE A 106 -5.30 20.14 -6.17
N GLY A 107 -5.74 20.28 -7.43
CA GLY A 107 -6.09 21.57 -8.04
C GLY A 107 -4.95 22.60 -8.11
N LYS A 108 -3.69 22.19 -7.86
CA LYS A 108 -2.52 23.07 -7.94
C LYS A 108 -1.55 22.51 -8.97
N LYS A 109 -1.32 23.27 -10.05
CA LYS A 109 -0.10 23.14 -10.86
C LYS A 109 1.10 23.48 -9.97
N LEU A 110 2.14 22.64 -9.99
CA LEU A 110 3.49 23.08 -9.65
C LEU A 110 4.07 23.88 -10.82
#